data_AF-A0A9D2PL61-F1
#
_entry.id   AF-A0A9D2PL61-F1
#
_cell.length_a   1.000
_cell.length_b   1.000
_cell.length_c   1.000
_cell.angle_alpha   90.00
_cell.angle_beta   90.00
_cell.angle_gamma   90.00
#
_symmetry.space_group_name_H-M   'P 1'
#
loop_
_entity.id
_entity.type
_entity.pdbx_description
1 polymer ?
#
loop_
_entity_poly.entity_id
_entity_poly.type
_entity_poly.pdbx_seq_one_letter_code
_entity_poly.pdbx_strand_id
1 'polypeptide(L)'
;MALQFIFGASGAGKSHYIYSRIIRESMEHPRETYLILVPEQFTMQTQKELVSMHPRKGIMNIDVLSFERLAFRVLEEVGASCSGLLEETGKSMVLRKVAQEKKKELKILGNKMDRQGYVSQMKSMVSELRQYEIMPEDLEEIRQELKDRPELYYKMQDIQTLYQGFFAYLEGKFITQEEVLDVMGDLVHRSEKLKGSTLVLDGYTGFTPVQLKALGKLLSVCADVFVTVTLAPGEDPYQLGSPHRLFYLSKQTVHRLCKLAKETGISWEEYWITEKERQGRFAQNPPLAYLEKHIFRYGSRPYTRLGKDPAEGEKGRHQHSVFIQACLNPGEEMEEIAARIRSLVRREGYRYRDFAVITGDMEVYAPAAGRAFAKYGIPCFLDQKQSLLLNPFVEYIRASVDMAVENFSYESVFRMLRCGLADVEEEALDRLENYVIARGIRGLAKWQEEWVRSYRGEDPQEVVELNQVKAGLLENWLPFAQAMKAKDASVRDYARALYEYIAGGRIQEKLKQLEEQFAREGDLSRQKEYSQIYPLVMDLLDKLVDILG
;
A
#
# COMPACT_ATOMS: atom_id res chain seq x y z
N MET A 1 25.07 -26.25 -6.86
CA MET A 1 23.91 -25.48 -6.42
C MET A 1 24.09 -25.17 -4.95
N ALA A 2 24.46 -23.94 -4.62
CA ALA A 2 24.65 -23.53 -3.25
C ALA A 2 23.74 -22.34 -2.93
N LEU A 3 23.00 -22.46 -1.83
CA LEU A 3 22.44 -21.30 -1.14
C LEU A 3 23.61 -20.52 -0.52
N GLN A 4 23.76 -19.24 -0.84
CA GLN A 4 24.88 -18.43 -0.31
C GLN A 4 24.36 -17.32 0.60
N PHE A 5 24.76 -17.35 1.85
CA PHE A 5 24.46 -16.29 2.80
C PHE A 5 25.50 -15.18 2.74
N ILE A 6 25.04 -13.93 2.63
CA ILE A 6 25.89 -12.74 2.70
C ILE A 6 25.57 -12.01 3.99
N PHE A 7 26.44 -12.19 4.99
CA PHE A 7 26.29 -11.62 6.32
C PHE A 7 26.99 -10.28 6.45
N GLY A 8 26.38 -9.38 7.21
CA GLY A 8 26.98 -8.09 7.55
C GLY A 8 26.03 -7.17 8.29
N ALA A 9 26.60 -6.29 9.10
CA ALA A 9 25.85 -5.33 9.90
C ALA A 9 25.09 -4.30 9.04
N SER A 10 24.29 -3.45 9.67
CA SER A 10 23.64 -2.36 8.95
C SER A 10 24.69 -1.40 8.39
N GLY A 11 24.56 -1.01 7.12
CA GLY A 11 25.54 -0.16 6.45
C GLY A 11 26.89 -0.82 6.13
N ALA A 12 27.04 -2.15 6.32
CA ALA A 12 28.29 -2.85 6.01
C ALA A 12 28.62 -2.90 4.51
N GLY A 13 27.63 -2.78 3.63
CA GLY A 13 27.81 -2.83 2.17
C GLY A 13 27.32 -4.12 1.49
N LYS A 14 26.45 -4.91 2.16
CA LYS A 14 25.89 -6.16 1.62
C LYS A 14 25.28 -6.01 0.22
N SER A 15 24.31 -5.09 0.07
CA SER A 15 23.65 -4.80 -1.21
C SER A 15 24.65 -4.32 -2.26
N HIS A 16 25.56 -3.42 -1.90
CA HIS A 16 26.59 -2.93 -2.82
C HIS A 16 27.52 -4.05 -3.31
N TYR A 17 27.93 -4.96 -2.42
CA TYR A 17 28.75 -6.12 -2.76
C TYR A 17 28.04 -7.04 -3.76
N ILE A 18 26.82 -7.47 -3.45
CA ILE A 18 26.10 -8.41 -4.32
C ILE A 18 25.73 -7.76 -5.65
N TYR A 19 25.30 -6.49 -5.66
CA TYR A 19 25.00 -5.78 -6.90
C TYR A 19 26.25 -5.60 -7.77
N SER A 20 27.40 -5.26 -7.18
CA SER A 20 28.66 -5.14 -7.93
C SER A 20 29.09 -6.48 -8.55
N ARG A 21 28.90 -7.58 -7.80
CA ARG A 21 29.18 -8.94 -8.28
C ARG A 21 28.26 -9.30 -9.45
N ILE A 22 26.95 -9.13 -9.29
CA ILE A 22 25.95 -9.42 -10.33
C ILE A 22 26.16 -8.56 -11.58
N ILE A 23 26.49 -7.28 -11.42
CA ILE A 23 26.82 -6.41 -12.55
C ILE A 23 28.02 -6.96 -13.32
N ARG A 24 29.08 -7.39 -12.63
CA ARG A 24 30.26 -7.98 -13.29
C ARG A 24 29.89 -9.27 -14.02
N GLU A 25 29.24 -10.20 -13.34
CA GLU A 25 28.81 -11.49 -13.91
C GLU A 25 27.87 -11.28 -15.11
N SER A 26 26.94 -10.33 -15.04
CA SER A 26 26.03 -10.01 -16.15
C SER A 26 26.72 -9.52 -17.42
N MET A 27 27.90 -8.89 -17.28
CA MET A 27 28.72 -8.45 -18.42
C MET A 27 29.56 -9.59 -18.98
N GLU A 28 30.04 -10.49 -18.13
CA GLU A 28 30.82 -11.69 -18.50
C GLU A 28 29.93 -12.75 -19.16
N HIS A 29 28.68 -12.87 -18.71
CA HIS A 29 27.69 -13.84 -19.16
C HIS A 29 26.38 -13.17 -19.64
N PRO A 30 26.36 -12.50 -20.81
CA PRO A 30 25.18 -11.74 -21.27
C PRO A 30 23.93 -12.57 -21.60
N ARG A 31 24.05 -13.91 -21.66
CA ARG A 31 22.94 -14.83 -21.92
C ARG A 31 22.33 -15.40 -20.64
N GLU A 32 22.98 -15.22 -19.51
CA GLU A 32 22.47 -15.65 -18.20
C GLU A 32 21.54 -14.59 -17.63
N THR A 33 20.54 -15.05 -16.87
CA THR A 33 19.50 -14.22 -16.27
C THR A 33 19.79 -14.06 -14.78
N TYR A 34 19.79 -12.81 -14.31
CA TYR A 34 19.98 -12.48 -12.90
C TYR A 34 18.69 -11.87 -12.35
N LEU A 35 18.14 -12.47 -11.29
CA LEU A 35 16.89 -12.07 -10.67
C LEU A 35 17.17 -11.52 -9.28
N ILE A 36 16.86 -10.25 -9.03
CA ILE A 36 17.04 -9.59 -7.75
C ILE A 36 15.66 -9.36 -7.13
N LEU A 37 15.35 -10.16 -6.13
CA LEU A 37 14.16 -10.02 -5.31
C LEU A 37 14.41 -9.05 -4.16
N VAL A 38 13.56 -8.03 -4.09
CA VAL A 38 13.50 -7.06 -3.00
C VAL A 38 12.05 -6.84 -2.57
N PRO A 39 11.80 -6.42 -1.32
CA PRO A 39 10.49 -5.93 -0.92
C PRO A 39 9.93 -4.92 -1.93
N GLU A 40 8.62 -4.95 -2.17
CA GLU A 40 7.99 -4.20 -3.26
C GLU A 40 8.31 -2.69 -3.22
N GLN A 41 8.36 -2.13 -2.01
CA GLN A 41 8.70 -0.73 -1.72
C GLN A 41 10.11 -0.33 -2.19
N PHE A 42 11.04 -1.29 -2.34
CA PHE A 42 12.42 -1.02 -2.74
C PHE A 42 12.68 -1.23 -4.24
N THR A 43 11.74 -1.82 -4.99
CA THR A 43 11.95 -2.22 -6.40
C THR A 43 12.47 -1.09 -7.28
N MET A 44 11.82 0.08 -7.29
CA MET A 44 12.27 1.24 -8.09
C MET A 44 13.66 1.72 -7.65
N GLN A 45 13.86 1.87 -6.34
CA GLN A 45 15.12 2.38 -5.81
C GLN A 45 16.30 1.46 -6.17
N THR A 46 16.11 0.14 -6.04
CA THR A 46 17.11 -0.86 -6.44
C THR A 46 17.38 -0.84 -7.94
N GLN A 47 16.36 -0.70 -8.80
CA GLN A 47 16.55 -0.54 -10.25
C GLN A 47 17.40 0.70 -10.57
N LYS A 48 17.08 1.84 -9.96
CA LYS A 48 17.83 3.09 -10.14
C LYS A 48 19.27 2.97 -9.67
N GLU A 49 19.50 2.30 -8.54
CA GLU A 49 20.83 2.05 -8.00
C GLU A 49 21.65 1.16 -8.94
N LEU A 50 21.10 0.04 -9.40
CA LEU A 50 21.76 -0.85 -10.35
C LEU A 50 22.08 -0.16 -11.68
N VAL A 51 21.15 0.60 -12.26
CA VAL A 51 21.40 1.39 -13.48
C VAL A 51 22.50 2.42 -13.24
N SER A 52 22.54 3.04 -12.07
CA SER A 52 23.57 4.02 -11.71
C SER A 52 24.94 3.37 -11.53
N MET A 53 24.99 2.18 -10.93
CA MET A 53 26.21 1.40 -10.71
C MET A 53 26.72 0.74 -12.00
N HIS A 54 25.83 0.31 -12.89
CA HIS A 54 26.18 -0.43 -14.09
C HIS A 54 27.01 0.46 -15.04
N PRO A 55 28.22 0.04 -15.49
CA PRO A 55 29.08 0.85 -16.35
C PRO A 55 28.38 1.32 -17.65
N ARG A 56 27.52 0.47 -18.21
CA ARG A 56 26.73 0.75 -19.42
C ARG A 56 25.39 1.48 -19.17
N LYS A 57 25.05 1.81 -17.92
CA LYS A 57 23.79 2.48 -17.53
C LYS A 57 22.51 1.76 -18.00
N GLY A 58 22.53 0.42 -17.99
CA GLY A 58 21.38 -0.42 -18.37
C GLY A 58 21.47 -1.81 -17.73
N ILE A 59 20.33 -2.46 -17.53
CA ILE A 59 20.18 -3.74 -16.81
C ILE A 59 19.36 -4.74 -17.63
N MET A 60 19.87 -5.14 -18.79
CA MET A 60 19.10 -5.93 -19.78
C MET A 60 18.83 -7.37 -19.34
N ASN A 61 19.80 -8.02 -18.71
CA ASN A 61 19.71 -9.39 -18.19
C ASN A 61 19.68 -9.43 -16.65
N ILE A 62 19.46 -8.28 -16.00
CA ILE A 62 19.26 -8.17 -14.55
C ILE A 62 17.86 -7.63 -14.32
N ASP A 63 17.00 -8.46 -13.74
CA ASP A 63 15.64 -8.12 -13.40
C ASP A 63 15.48 -7.87 -11.90
N VAL A 64 14.90 -6.73 -11.54
CA VAL A 64 14.58 -6.39 -10.14
C VAL A 64 13.08 -6.51 -9.92
N LEU A 65 12.67 -7.42 -9.05
CA LEU A 65 11.28 -7.82 -8.86
C LEU A 65 10.92 -7.98 -7.39
N SER A 66 9.62 -7.95 -7.08
CA SER A 66 9.09 -8.53 -5.84
C SER A 66 8.74 -9.99 -6.10
N PHE A 67 8.46 -10.76 -5.03
CA PHE A 67 7.93 -12.13 -5.15
C PHE A 67 6.68 -12.18 -6.04
N GLU A 68 5.76 -11.24 -5.84
CA GLU A 68 4.52 -11.16 -6.62
C GLU A 68 4.81 -10.91 -8.11
N ARG A 69 5.69 -9.95 -8.43
CA ARG A 69 6.07 -9.69 -9.83
C ARG A 69 6.80 -10.86 -10.47
N LEU A 70 7.62 -11.58 -9.72
CA LEU A 70 8.25 -12.81 -10.21
C LEU A 70 7.19 -13.85 -10.56
N ALA A 71 6.21 -14.06 -9.67
CA ALA A 71 5.15 -15.01 -9.90
C ALA A 71 4.34 -14.69 -11.16
N PHE A 72 3.91 -13.44 -11.35
CA PHE A 72 3.21 -13.05 -12.57
C PHE A 72 4.05 -13.28 -13.82
N ARG A 73 5.35 -12.94 -13.80
CA ARG A 73 6.23 -13.15 -14.96
C ARG A 73 6.41 -14.63 -15.31
N VAL A 74 6.51 -15.49 -14.30
CA VAL A 74 6.63 -16.94 -14.48
C VAL A 74 5.32 -17.51 -15.04
N LEU A 75 4.18 -17.08 -14.50
CA LEU A 75 2.86 -17.55 -14.93
C LEU A 75 2.55 -17.10 -16.37
N GLU A 76 2.87 -15.85 -16.72
CA GLU A 76 2.76 -15.32 -18.07
C GLU A 76 3.64 -16.10 -19.07
N GLU A 77 4.89 -16.41 -18.69
CA GLU A 77 5.82 -17.19 -19.52
C GLU A 77 5.30 -18.60 -19.83
N VAL A 78 4.75 -19.30 -18.84
CA VAL A 78 4.25 -20.68 -19.02
C VAL A 78 2.84 -20.74 -19.63
N GLY A 79 2.26 -19.58 -19.96
CA GLY A 79 0.90 -19.45 -20.50
C GLY A 79 -0.19 -19.76 -19.48
N ALA A 80 0.12 -19.70 -18.18
CA ALA A 80 -0.87 -19.82 -17.11
C ALA A 80 -1.50 -18.46 -16.86
N SER A 81 -2.78 -18.32 -17.20
CA SER A 81 -3.54 -17.10 -16.93
C SER A 81 -3.90 -17.03 -15.45
N CYS A 82 -3.60 -15.90 -14.80
CA CYS A 82 -4.19 -15.52 -13.50
C CYS A 82 -5.53 -14.79 -13.68
N SER A 83 -6.35 -15.20 -14.65
CA SER A 83 -7.70 -14.67 -14.81
C SER A 83 -8.48 -14.91 -13.51
N GLY A 84 -8.96 -13.85 -12.88
CA GLY A 84 -9.64 -13.91 -11.58
C GLY A 84 -8.74 -13.64 -10.37
N LEU A 85 -7.68 -12.83 -10.49
CA LEU A 85 -6.95 -12.34 -9.31
C LEU A 85 -7.88 -11.49 -8.42
N LEU A 86 -8.05 -11.90 -7.17
CA LEU A 86 -8.84 -11.16 -6.19
C LEU A 86 -7.98 -10.18 -5.40
N GLU A 87 -8.10 -8.90 -5.74
CA GLU A 87 -7.48 -7.79 -5.03
C GLU A 87 -8.13 -7.53 -3.64
N GLU A 88 -7.51 -6.67 -2.83
CA GLU A 88 -7.98 -6.36 -1.47
C GLU A 88 -9.43 -5.89 -1.37
N THR A 89 -9.89 -5.06 -2.32
CA THR A 89 -11.27 -4.56 -2.39
C THR A 89 -12.24 -5.71 -2.65
N GLY A 90 -11.88 -6.61 -3.56
CA GLY A 90 -12.62 -7.82 -3.84
C GLY A 90 -12.73 -8.74 -2.64
N LYS A 91 -11.64 -8.91 -1.87
CA LYS A 91 -11.67 -9.67 -0.60
C LYS A 91 -12.71 -9.12 0.36
N SER A 92 -12.77 -7.78 0.51
CA SER A 92 -13.79 -7.14 1.36
C SER A 92 -15.21 -7.33 0.85
N MET A 93 -15.42 -7.30 -0.47
CA MET A 93 -16.73 -7.56 -1.08
C MET A 93 -17.20 -9.00 -0.83
N VAL A 94 -16.35 -9.99 -1.08
CA VAL A 94 -16.65 -11.41 -0.83
C VAL A 94 -16.94 -11.64 0.64
N LEU A 95 -16.13 -11.10 1.56
CA LEU A 95 -16.36 -11.25 2.99
C LEU A 95 -17.69 -10.64 3.43
N ARG A 96 -18.09 -9.50 2.85
CA ARG A 96 -19.38 -8.87 3.15
C ARG A 96 -20.54 -9.73 2.65
N LYS A 97 -20.44 -10.30 1.45
CA LYS A 97 -21.44 -11.23 0.89
C LYS A 97 -21.57 -12.48 1.76
N VAL A 98 -20.46 -13.14 2.06
CA VAL A 98 -20.44 -14.34 2.92
C VAL A 98 -21.00 -14.05 4.31
N ALA A 99 -20.67 -12.89 4.90
CA ALA A 99 -21.21 -12.49 6.20
C ALA A 99 -22.73 -12.25 6.17
N GLN A 100 -23.29 -11.77 5.05
CA GLN A 100 -24.73 -11.62 4.88
C GLN A 100 -25.43 -12.96 4.67
N GLU A 101 -24.89 -13.84 3.82
CA GLU A 101 -25.42 -15.18 3.56
C GLU A 101 -25.43 -16.04 4.83
N LYS A 102 -24.33 -16.03 5.59
CA LYS A 102 -24.16 -16.80 6.83
C LYS A 102 -24.56 -16.03 8.09
N LYS A 103 -25.27 -14.90 7.99
CA LYS A 103 -25.58 -14.01 9.13
C LYS A 103 -26.24 -14.72 10.30
N LYS A 104 -27.04 -15.76 10.04
CA LYS A 104 -27.74 -16.57 11.05
C LYS A 104 -26.82 -17.54 11.80
N GLU A 105 -25.70 -17.93 11.20
CA GLU A 105 -24.71 -18.84 11.78
C GLU A 105 -23.73 -18.11 12.69
N LEU A 106 -23.52 -16.81 12.46
CA LEU A 106 -22.62 -15.95 13.22
C LEU A 106 -23.21 -15.57 14.58
N LYS A 107 -22.48 -15.84 15.66
CA LYS A 107 -22.94 -15.62 17.06
C LYS A 107 -22.56 -14.25 17.60
N ILE A 108 -21.39 -13.73 17.26
CA ILE A 108 -20.82 -12.47 17.80
C ILE A 108 -20.67 -11.41 16.71
N LEU A 109 -20.16 -11.80 15.53
CA LEU A 109 -19.75 -10.89 14.47
C LEU A 109 -20.88 -10.51 13.51
N GLY A 110 -21.99 -11.25 13.48
CA GLY A 110 -23.06 -11.11 12.47
C GLY A 110 -23.51 -9.67 12.20
N ASN A 111 -23.98 -8.94 13.23
CA ASN A 111 -24.41 -7.54 13.07
C ASN A 111 -23.25 -6.54 12.98
N LYS A 112 -22.04 -6.95 13.37
CA LYS A 112 -20.86 -6.07 13.37
C LYS A 112 -20.21 -6.00 11.99
N MET A 113 -20.37 -7.03 11.16
CA MET A 113 -19.87 -7.10 9.78
C MET A 113 -20.52 -6.08 8.82
N ASP A 114 -21.58 -5.40 9.24
CA ASP A 114 -22.13 -4.25 8.50
C ASP A 114 -21.21 -3.02 8.56
N ARG A 115 -20.25 -2.97 9.51
CA ARG A 115 -19.29 -1.87 9.66
C ARG A 115 -17.99 -2.17 8.90
N GLN A 116 -17.51 -1.21 8.11
CA GLN A 116 -16.29 -1.32 7.31
C GLN A 116 -15.06 -1.75 8.12
N GLY A 117 -14.90 -1.24 9.35
CA GLY A 117 -13.78 -1.59 10.21
C GLY A 117 -13.71 -3.09 10.54
N TYR A 118 -14.86 -3.75 10.76
CA TYR A 118 -14.89 -5.19 11.04
C TYR A 118 -14.57 -6.01 9.79
N VAL A 119 -15.07 -5.61 8.62
CA VAL A 119 -14.71 -6.24 7.34
C VAL A 119 -13.21 -6.11 7.09
N SER A 120 -12.61 -4.95 7.36
CA SER A 120 -11.17 -4.75 7.22
C SER A 120 -10.36 -5.64 8.16
N GLN A 121 -10.76 -5.76 9.43
CA GLN A 121 -10.08 -6.64 10.38
C GLN A 121 -10.22 -8.11 9.98
N MET A 122 -11.41 -8.54 9.53
CA MET A 122 -11.60 -9.89 9.02
C MET A 122 -10.77 -10.15 7.76
N LYS A 123 -10.67 -9.19 6.83
CA LYS A 123 -9.81 -9.27 5.64
C LYS A 123 -8.35 -9.51 6.03
N SER A 124 -7.83 -8.72 6.96
CA SER A 124 -6.46 -8.88 7.46
C SER A 124 -6.26 -10.25 8.09
N MET A 125 -7.22 -10.71 8.91
CA MET A 125 -7.16 -12.02 9.55
C MET A 125 -7.20 -13.17 8.54
N VAL A 126 -8.10 -13.15 7.55
CA VAL A 126 -8.14 -14.16 6.47
C VAL A 126 -6.81 -14.21 5.72
N SER A 127 -6.25 -13.04 5.41
CA SER A 127 -4.97 -12.95 4.69
C SER A 127 -3.83 -13.49 5.55
N GLU A 128 -3.79 -13.17 6.85
CA GLU A 128 -2.77 -13.68 7.79
C GLU A 128 -2.87 -15.19 7.98
N LEU A 129 -4.07 -15.73 8.21
CA LEU A 129 -4.29 -17.17 8.32
C LEU A 129 -3.78 -17.90 7.07
N ARG A 130 -4.07 -17.37 5.87
CA ARG A 130 -3.60 -17.96 4.62
C ARG A 130 -2.09 -17.84 4.45
N GLN A 131 -1.49 -16.68 4.76
CA GLN A 131 -0.03 -16.47 4.66
C GLN A 131 0.77 -17.41 5.56
N TYR A 132 0.17 -17.84 6.67
CA TYR A 132 0.75 -18.80 7.61
C TYR A 132 0.30 -20.25 7.38
N GLU A 133 -0.35 -20.53 6.25
CA GLU A 133 -0.83 -21.87 5.87
C GLU A 133 -1.79 -22.50 6.89
N ILE A 134 -2.55 -21.69 7.62
CA ILE A 134 -3.55 -22.17 8.59
C ILE A 134 -4.81 -22.58 7.83
N MET A 135 -5.15 -23.86 7.88
CA MET A 135 -6.31 -24.44 7.21
C MET A 135 -7.55 -24.39 8.11
N PRO A 136 -8.77 -24.51 7.55
CA PRO A 136 -10.00 -24.53 8.34
C PRO A 136 -10.04 -25.63 9.41
N GLU A 137 -9.33 -26.73 9.20
CA GLU A 137 -9.20 -27.86 10.12
C GLU A 137 -8.37 -27.48 11.36
N ASP A 138 -7.27 -26.74 11.17
CA ASP A 138 -6.43 -26.25 12.27
C ASP A 138 -7.21 -25.33 13.21
N LEU A 139 -8.12 -24.52 12.65
CA LEU A 139 -9.01 -23.66 13.44
C LEU A 139 -10.01 -24.47 14.28
N GLU A 140 -10.41 -25.66 13.81
CA GLU A 140 -11.29 -26.54 14.57
C GLU A 140 -10.58 -27.11 15.80
N GLU A 141 -9.33 -27.52 15.65
CA GLU A 141 -8.50 -28.01 16.77
C GLU A 141 -8.33 -26.92 17.83
N ILE A 142 -7.94 -25.71 17.42
CA ILE A 142 -7.81 -24.55 18.32
C ILE A 142 -9.13 -24.28 19.04
N ARG A 143 -10.27 -24.37 18.34
CA ARG A 143 -11.59 -24.15 18.92
C ARG A 143 -11.92 -25.18 20.00
N GLN A 144 -11.49 -26.43 19.85
CA GLN A 144 -11.72 -27.47 20.86
C GLN A 144 -10.97 -27.19 22.18
N GLU A 145 -9.77 -26.60 22.10
CA GLU A 145 -8.99 -26.17 23.28
C GLU A 145 -9.60 -24.94 23.98
N LEU A 146 -10.46 -24.20 23.29
CA LEU A 146 -11.05 -22.94 23.77
C LEU A 146 -12.43 -23.11 24.43
N LYS A 147 -12.90 -24.35 24.64
CA LYS A 147 -14.23 -24.61 25.24
C LYS A 147 -14.42 -23.95 26.61
N ASP A 148 -13.35 -23.81 27.38
CA ASP A 148 -13.37 -23.16 28.70
C ASP A 148 -13.38 -21.62 28.62
N ARG A 149 -13.31 -21.04 27.42
CA ARG A 149 -13.34 -19.58 27.16
C ARG A 149 -14.44 -19.23 26.16
N PRO A 150 -15.72 -19.17 26.60
CA PRO A 150 -16.88 -19.06 25.71
C PRO A 150 -16.82 -17.89 24.72
N GLU A 151 -16.38 -16.71 25.13
CA GLU A 151 -16.31 -15.54 24.23
C GLU A 151 -15.32 -15.75 23.08
N LEU A 152 -14.13 -16.27 23.38
CA LEU A 152 -13.10 -16.54 22.38
C LEU A 152 -13.50 -17.72 21.50
N TYR A 153 -14.15 -18.73 22.08
CA TYR A 153 -14.71 -19.87 21.35
C TYR A 153 -15.69 -19.41 20.26
N TYR A 154 -16.71 -18.63 20.60
CA TYR A 154 -17.71 -18.16 19.64
C TYR A 154 -17.11 -17.17 18.62
N LYS A 155 -16.12 -16.38 19.03
CA LYS A 155 -15.39 -15.50 18.09
C LYS A 155 -14.62 -16.32 17.07
N MET A 156 -13.92 -17.38 17.49
CA MET A 156 -13.20 -18.29 16.61
C MET A 156 -14.16 -19.07 15.70
N GLN A 157 -15.33 -19.46 16.21
CA GLN A 157 -16.39 -20.08 15.40
C GLN A 157 -16.84 -19.15 14.26
N ASP A 158 -17.08 -17.87 14.55
CA ASP A 158 -17.48 -16.90 13.52
C ASP A 158 -16.36 -16.69 12.50
N ILE A 159 -15.10 -16.57 12.96
CA ILE A 159 -13.92 -16.45 12.09
C ILE A 159 -13.80 -17.67 11.17
N GLN A 160 -13.92 -18.88 11.70
CA GLN A 160 -13.86 -20.13 10.94
C GLN A 160 -14.99 -20.19 9.89
N THR A 161 -16.22 -19.81 10.28
CA THR A 161 -17.39 -19.81 9.39
C THR A 161 -17.20 -18.86 8.20
N LEU A 162 -16.67 -17.65 8.46
CA LEU A 162 -16.36 -16.65 7.46
C LEU A 162 -15.16 -17.06 6.60
N TYR A 163 -14.10 -17.62 7.19
CA TYR A 163 -12.92 -18.12 6.50
C TYR A 163 -13.28 -19.23 5.52
N GLN A 164 -14.02 -20.24 5.97
CA GLN A 164 -14.53 -21.33 5.10
C GLN A 164 -15.46 -20.81 4.01
N GLY A 165 -16.40 -19.92 4.36
CA GLY A 165 -17.32 -19.34 3.39
C GLY A 165 -16.59 -18.49 2.33
N PHE A 166 -15.53 -17.80 2.73
CA PHE A 166 -14.67 -17.03 1.83
C PHE A 166 -13.97 -17.95 0.83
N PHE A 167 -13.26 -18.98 1.26
CA PHE A 167 -12.55 -19.88 0.33
C PHE A 167 -13.50 -20.71 -0.55
N ALA A 168 -14.64 -21.15 0.00
CA ALA A 168 -15.68 -21.80 -0.80
C ALA A 168 -16.24 -20.88 -1.88
N TYR A 169 -16.25 -19.56 -1.65
CA TYR A 169 -16.66 -18.60 -2.68
C TYR A 169 -15.64 -18.48 -3.83
N LEU A 170 -14.35 -18.56 -3.50
CA LEU A 170 -13.25 -18.42 -4.46
C LEU A 170 -13.02 -19.69 -5.29
N GLU A 171 -13.38 -20.85 -4.75
CA GLU A 171 -13.11 -22.15 -5.36
C GLU A 171 -13.57 -22.19 -6.83
N GLY A 172 -12.61 -22.43 -7.73
CA GLY A 172 -12.82 -22.51 -9.18
C GLY A 172 -13.12 -21.18 -9.89
N LYS A 173 -13.11 -20.03 -9.18
CA LYS A 173 -13.47 -18.72 -9.73
C LYS A 173 -12.35 -17.68 -9.63
N PHE A 174 -11.68 -17.61 -8.50
CA PHE A 174 -10.71 -16.56 -8.20
C PHE A 174 -9.48 -17.12 -7.49
N ILE A 175 -8.35 -16.42 -7.63
CA ILE A 175 -7.09 -16.72 -6.95
C ILE A 175 -6.71 -15.48 -6.14
N THR A 176 -6.33 -15.66 -4.87
CA THR A 176 -5.84 -14.57 -4.04
C THR A 176 -4.36 -14.27 -4.31
N GLN A 177 -3.90 -13.05 -4.00
CA GLN A 177 -2.48 -12.69 -4.12
C GLN A 177 -1.55 -13.65 -3.35
N GLU A 178 -2.00 -14.18 -2.21
CA GLU A 178 -1.25 -15.15 -1.42
C GLU A 178 -1.10 -16.50 -2.14
N GLU A 179 -2.10 -16.93 -2.90
CA GLU A 179 -2.09 -18.19 -3.65
C GLU A 179 -1.27 -18.11 -4.93
N VAL A 180 -1.03 -16.91 -5.48
CA VAL A 180 -0.23 -16.72 -6.70
C VAL A 180 1.18 -17.32 -6.55
N LEU A 181 1.77 -17.26 -5.34
CA LEU A 181 3.07 -17.87 -5.07
C LEU A 181 3.04 -19.40 -5.01
N ASP A 182 1.94 -19.98 -4.50
CA ASP A 182 1.72 -21.42 -4.52
C ASP A 182 1.59 -21.92 -5.97
N VAL A 183 0.75 -21.26 -6.77
CA VAL A 183 0.52 -21.59 -8.18
C VAL A 183 1.80 -21.45 -9.00
N MET A 184 2.58 -20.38 -8.76
CA MET A 184 3.92 -20.24 -9.35
C MET A 184 4.80 -21.42 -8.94
N GLY A 185 4.81 -21.78 -7.65
CA GLY A 185 5.59 -22.87 -7.07
C GLY A 185 5.40 -24.22 -7.77
N ASP A 186 4.20 -24.52 -8.23
CA ASP A 186 3.88 -25.76 -8.96
C ASP A 186 4.35 -25.73 -10.43
N LEU A 187 4.55 -24.53 -10.98
CA LEU A 187 4.90 -24.31 -12.39
C LEU A 187 6.34 -23.86 -12.60
N VAL A 188 7.13 -23.61 -11.54
CA VAL A 188 8.50 -23.07 -11.66
C VAL A 188 9.40 -23.91 -12.57
N HIS A 189 9.22 -25.23 -12.59
CA HIS A 189 10.03 -26.14 -13.42
C HIS A 189 9.79 -25.99 -14.92
N ARG A 190 8.71 -25.31 -15.32
CA ARG A 190 8.37 -25.02 -16.72
C ARG A 190 8.93 -23.68 -17.21
N SER A 191 9.41 -22.81 -16.32
CA SER A 191 9.99 -21.51 -16.69
C SER A 191 11.43 -21.68 -17.16
N GLU A 192 11.71 -21.22 -18.37
CA GLU A 192 13.07 -21.15 -18.92
C GLU A 192 13.82 -19.95 -18.33
N LYS A 193 13.13 -18.88 -17.94
CA LYS A 193 13.76 -17.74 -17.24
C LYS A 193 14.34 -18.10 -15.89
N LEU A 194 13.71 -19.03 -15.16
CA LEU A 194 14.19 -19.47 -13.85
C LEU A 194 15.31 -20.50 -13.96
N LYS A 195 15.23 -21.40 -14.94
CA LYS A 195 16.21 -22.48 -15.13
C LYS A 195 17.60 -21.92 -15.35
N GLY A 196 18.52 -22.27 -14.45
CA GLY A 196 19.90 -21.82 -14.55
C GLY A 196 20.11 -20.32 -14.29
N SER A 197 19.09 -19.61 -13.80
CA SER A 197 19.23 -18.22 -13.38
C SER A 197 19.91 -18.08 -12.03
N THR A 198 20.47 -16.90 -11.77
CA THR A 198 21.00 -16.52 -10.46
C THR A 198 19.98 -15.68 -9.72
N LEU A 199 19.56 -16.11 -8.54
CA LEU A 199 18.59 -15.42 -7.70
C LEU A 199 19.28 -14.69 -6.54
N VAL A 200 18.91 -13.45 -6.27
CA VAL A 200 19.38 -12.65 -5.14
C VAL A 200 18.19 -12.19 -4.32
N LEU A 201 18.24 -12.36 -3.01
CA LEU A 201 17.26 -11.89 -2.04
C LEU A 201 17.90 -10.83 -1.15
N ASP A 202 17.45 -9.57 -1.28
CA ASP A 202 18.00 -8.43 -0.55
C ASP A 202 16.91 -7.59 0.12
N GLY A 203 17.21 -7.07 1.32
CA GLY A 203 16.31 -6.21 2.08
C GLY A 203 15.22 -6.92 2.90
N TYR A 204 15.17 -8.25 2.94
CA TYR A 204 14.21 -9.01 3.75
C TYR A 204 14.69 -9.19 5.20
N THR A 205 13.79 -8.98 6.16
CA THR A 205 14.01 -9.29 7.59
C THR A 205 13.58 -10.70 7.96
N GLY A 206 12.69 -11.29 7.16
CA GLY A 206 12.21 -12.65 7.24
C GLY A 206 11.24 -12.95 6.10
N PHE A 207 10.78 -14.20 6.04
CA PHE A 207 9.88 -14.69 5.01
C PHE A 207 8.66 -15.35 5.65
N THR A 208 7.49 -15.17 5.03
CA THR A 208 6.28 -15.90 5.39
C THR A 208 6.40 -17.39 4.99
N PRO A 209 5.63 -18.29 5.60
CA PRO A 209 5.60 -19.70 5.19
C PRO A 209 5.41 -19.92 3.69
N VAL A 210 4.45 -19.22 3.07
CA VAL A 210 4.21 -19.27 1.61
C VAL A 210 5.45 -18.84 0.81
N GLN A 211 6.14 -17.77 1.23
CA GLN A 211 7.39 -17.35 0.59
C GLN A 211 8.51 -18.37 0.75
N LEU A 212 8.63 -19.02 1.92
CA LEU A 212 9.62 -20.07 2.15
C LEU A 212 9.37 -21.30 1.28
N LYS A 213 8.11 -21.71 1.12
CA LYS A 213 7.73 -22.80 0.22
C LYS A 213 8.08 -22.47 -1.23
N ALA A 214 7.75 -21.27 -1.70
CA ALA A 214 8.15 -20.79 -3.02
C ALA A 214 9.68 -20.76 -3.18
N LEU A 215 10.41 -20.29 -2.18
CA LEU A 215 11.88 -20.32 -2.16
C LEU A 215 12.42 -21.75 -2.25
N GLY A 216 11.78 -22.73 -1.61
CA GLY A 216 12.18 -24.14 -1.69
C GLY A 216 12.13 -24.66 -3.12
N LYS A 217 11.07 -24.28 -3.84
CA LYS A 217 10.91 -24.60 -5.27
C LYS A 217 11.96 -23.87 -6.11
N LEU A 218 12.20 -22.59 -5.87
CA LEU A 218 13.19 -21.78 -6.60
C LEU A 218 14.63 -22.29 -6.38
N LEU A 219 14.99 -22.71 -5.17
CA LEU A 219 16.29 -23.30 -4.84
C LEU A 219 16.61 -24.53 -5.72
N SER A 220 15.59 -25.30 -6.10
CA SER A 220 15.76 -26.49 -6.94
C SER A 220 15.91 -26.19 -8.45
N VAL A 221 15.60 -24.98 -8.90
CA VAL A 221 15.56 -24.60 -10.33
C VAL A 221 16.66 -23.60 -10.69
N CYS A 222 16.95 -22.66 -9.81
CA CYS A 222 17.99 -21.65 -10.00
C CYS A 222 19.39 -22.27 -9.84
N ALA A 223 20.37 -21.75 -10.58
CA ALA A 223 21.76 -22.21 -10.47
C ALA A 223 22.38 -21.85 -9.11
N ASP A 224 22.18 -20.59 -8.70
CA ASP A 224 22.69 -20.02 -7.45
C ASP A 224 21.62 -19.14 -6.80
N VAL A 225 21.56 -19.17 -5.46
CA VAL A 225 20.64 -18.33 -4.68
C VAL A 225 21.41 -17.61 -3.59
N PHE A 226 21.48 -16.29 -3.67
CA PHE A 226 22.11 -15.42 -2.70
C PHE A 226 21.09 -14.82 -1.77
N VAL A 227 21.35 -14.84 -0.46
CA VAL A 227 20.50 -14.20 0.54
C VAL A 227 21.35 -13.28 1.38
N THR A 228 21.06 -11.98 1.32
CA THR A 228 21.69 -11.03 2.25
C THR A 228 20.97 -11.08 3.59
N VAL A 229 21.74 -11.14 4.68
CA VAL A 229 21.17 -11.20 6.02
C VAL A 229 21.90 -10.21 6.92
N THR A 230 21.13 -9.38 7.62
CA THR A 230 21.72 -8.38 8.52
C THR A 230 22.12 -9.01 9.85
N LEU A 231 23.42 -9.26 10.01
CA LEU A 231 24.03 -9.80 11.24
C LEU A 231 25.33 -9.07 11.56
N ALA A 232 25.55 -8.74 12.82
CA ALA A 232 26.80 -8.14 13.25
C ALA A 232 27.95 -9.17 13.25
N PRO A 233 29.20 -8.76 12.96
CA PRO A 233 30.37 -9.63 13.15
C PRO A 233 30.43 -10.18 14.59
N GLY A 234 30.71 -11.48 14.72
CA GLY A 234 30.77 -12.17 16.01
C GLY A 234 29.45 -12.77 16.50
N GLU A 235 28.34 -12.52 15.81
CA GLU A 235 27.11 -13.30 16.01
C GLU A 235 27.23 -14.66 15.31
N ASP A 236 26.89 -15.74 16.00
CA ASP A 236 26.69 -17.05 15.37
C ASP A 236 25.33 -17.06 14.63
N PRO A 237 25.29 -17.23 13.29
CA PRO A 237 24.07 -17.19 12.50
C PRO A 237 23.21 -18.46 12.67
N TYR A 238 23.78 -19.59 13.08
CA TYR A 238 23.10 -20.88 13.18
C TYR A 238 22.54 -21.16 14.59
N GLN A 239 22.89 -20.33 15.58
CA GLN A 239 22.33 -20.37 16.93
C GLN A 239 21.24 -19.31 17.13
N LEU A 240 19.99 -19.76 17.22
CA LEU A 240 18.81 -18.88 17.31
C LEU A 240 18.86 -17.90 18.51
N GLY A 241 19.26 -18.39 19.69
CA GLY A 241 19.32 -17.58 20.92
C GLY A 241 17.94 -17.14 21.44
N SER A 242 17.92 -16.08 22.26
CA SER A 242 16.70 -15.54 22.88
C SER A 242 15.93 -14.60 21.93
N PRO A 243 14.58 -14.63 21.94
CA PRO A 243 13.73 -13.71 21.18
C PRO A 243 13.99 -12.22 21.43
N HIS A 244 14.55 -11.86 22.59
CA HIS A 244 14.80 -10.47 22.97
C HIS A 244 16.11 -9.90 22.41
N ARG A 245 16.90 -10.68 21.67
CA ARG A 245 18.14 -10.19 21.05
C ARG A 245 17.87 -9.44 19.74
N LEU A 246 18.67 -8.40 19.50
CA LEU A 246 18.57 -7.51 18.33
C LEU A 246 18.46 -8.25 16.98
N PHE A 247 19.24 -9.33 16.80
CA PHE A 247 19.33 -10.07 15.54
C PHE A 247 18.48 -11.35 15.48
N TYR A 248 17.55 -11.55 16.41
CA TYR A 248 16.77 -12.78 16.51
C TYR A 248 16.04 -13.13 15.20
N LEU A 249 15.37 -12.16 14.57
CA LEU A 249 14.65 -12.37 13.30
C LEU A 249 15.58 -12.80 12.15
N SER A 250 16.77 -12.21 12.09
CA SER A 250 17.78 -12.57 11.09
C SER A 250 18.27 -14.00 11.28
N LYS A 251 18.51 -14.43 12.53
CA LYS A 251 18.89 -15.83 12.83
C LYS A 251 17.75 -16.80 12.60
N GLN A 252 16.52 -16.42 12.91
CA GLN A 252 15.33 -17.21 12.62
C GLN A 252 15.20 -17.45 11.11
N THR A 253 15.47 -16.43 10.31
CA THR A 253 15.47 -16.51 8.84
C THR A 253 16.54 -17.49 8.35
N VAL A 254 17.78 -17.38 8.84
CA VAL A 254 18.87 -18.32 8.52
C VAL A 254 18.47 -19.75 8.89
N HIS A 255 17.92 -19.97 10.08
CA HIS A 255 17.53 -21.29 10.54
C HIS A 255 16.45 -21.92 9.64
N ARG A 256 15.42 -21.16 9.26
CA ARG A 256 14.37 -21.62 8.34
C ARG A 256 14.92 -21.95 6.96
N LEU A 257 15.80 -21.12 6.41
CA LEU A 257 16.43 -21.37 5.11
C LEU A 257 17.39 -22.57 5.13
N CYS A 258 18.13 -22.77 6.22
CA CYS A 258 18.97 -23.96 6.40
C CYS A 258 18.13 -25.23 6.49
N LYS A 259 16.98 -25.18 7.19
CA LYS A 259 16.05 -26.31 7.25
C LYS A 259 15.53 -26.65 5.85
N LEU A 260 15.10 -25.63 5.10
CA LEU A 260 14.63 -25.78 3.72
C LEU A 260 15.70 -26.33 2.78
N ALA A 261 16.95 -25.85 2.90
CA ALA A 261 18.08 -26.35 2.13
C ALA A 261 18.37 -27.84 2.45
N LYS A 262 18.29 -28.24 3.72
CA LYS A 262 18.40 -29.66 4.11
C LYS A 262 17.30 -30.52 3.52
N GLU A 263 16.04 -30.07 3.56
CA GLU A 263 14.88 -30.79 3.00
C GLU A 263 14.97 -30.96 1.48
N THR A 264 15.60 -30.01 0.79
CA THR A 264 15.81 -30.04 -0.67
C THR A 264 17.14 -30.69 -1.08
N GLY A 265 18.00 -31.09 -0.12
CA GLY A 265 19.30 -31.69 -0.39
C GLY A 265 20.36 -30.71 -0.93
N ILE A 266 20.19 -29.41 -0.69
CA ILE A 266 21.06 -28.34 -1.18
C ILE A 266 22.03 -27.90 -0.08
N SER A 267 23.31 -27.79 -0.41
CA SER A 267 24.34 -27.23 0.49
C SER A 267 24.26 -25.71 0.53
N TRP A 268 24.76 -25.11 1.61
CA TRP A 268 24.92 -23.66 1.69
C TRP A 268 26.33 -23.24 2.08
N GLU A 269 26.68 -22.03 1.68
CA GLU A 269 27.93 -21.35 1.99
C GLU A 269 27.64 -20.01 2.66
N GLU A 270 28.64 -19.47 3.35
CA GLU A 270 28.56 -18.15 3.97
C GLU A 270 29.71 -17.25 3.55
N TYR A 271 29.40 -15.96 3.39
CA TYR A 271 30.35 -14.91 3.15
C TYR A 271 30.06 -13.73 4.08
N TRP A 272 31.07 -13.32 4.85
CA TRP A 272 30.97 -12.19 5.78
C TRP A 272 31.62 -10.96 5.18
N ILE A 273 30.86 -9.86 5.08
CA ILE A 273 31.40 -8.56 4.67
C ILE A 273 32.40 -8.09 5.73
N THR A 274 33.68 -8.05 5.37
CA THR A 274 34.76 -7.73 6.30
C THR A 274 34.87 -6.23 6.57
N GLU A 275 35.47 -5.83 7.70
CA GLU A 275 35.71 -4.41 7.99
C GLU A 275 36.64 -3.71 6.99
N LYS A 276 37.51 -4.47 6.28
CA LYS A 276 38.44 -3.94 5.27
C LYS A 276 37.76 -3.68 3.92
N GLU A 277 36.72 -4.45 3.59
CA GLU A 277 35.86 -4.25 2.42
C GLU A 277 34.77 -3.20 2.65
N ARG A 278 34.66 -2.66 3.88
CA ARG A 278 33.74 -1.57 4.20
C ARG A 278 34.14 -0.29 3.46
N GLN A 279 33.68 -0.16 2.23
CA GLN A 279 33.13 1.11 1.73
C GLN A 279 31.74 1.35 2.35
N GLY A 280 31.57 1.01 3.63
CA GLY A 280 30.29 1.01 4.32
C GLY A 280 29.77 2.44 4.51
N ARG A 281 28.44 2.56 4.69
CA ARG A 281 27.73 3.85 4.82
C ARG A 281 28.36 4.79 5.86
N PHE A 282 28.98 4.24 6.90
CA PHE A 282 29.55 4.98 8.02
C PHE A 282 31.08 5.13 7.98
N ALA A 283 31.76 4.71 6.89
CA ALA A 283 33.22 4.74 6.82
C ALA A 283 33.81 6.14 7.05
N GLN A 284 33.12 7.18 6.56
CA GLN A 284 33.50 8.59 6.73
C GLN A 284 32.79 9.27 7.91
N ASN A 285 32.04 8.53 8.74
CA ASN A 285 31.29 9.08 9.87
C ASN A 285 31.48 8.22 11.14
N PRO A 286 32.59 8.43 11.88
CA PRO A 286 32.89 7.66 13.09
C PRO A 286 31.82 7.72 14.19
N PRO A 287 31.15 8.86 14.46
CA PRO A 287 30.04 8.90 15.41
C PRO A 287 28.86 7.98 15.04
N LEU A 288 28.44 7.96 13.77
CA LEU A 288 27.38 7.05 13.31
C LEU A 288 27.84 5.59 13.31
N ALA A 289 29.09 5.32 12.95
CA ALA A 289 29.66 3.97 13.04
C ALA A 289 29.67 3.46 14.49
N TYR A 290 29.97 4.35 15.45
CA TYR A 290 29.90 4.02 16.87
C TYR A 290 28.46 3.74 17.31
N LEU A 291 27.51 4.58 16.88
CA LEU A 291 26.10 4.39 17.19
C LEU A 291 25.60 3.04 16.67
N GLU A 292 25.87 2.68 15.40
CA GLU A 292 25.47 1.38 14.84
C GLU A 292 25.99 0.19 15.67
N LYS A 293 27.24 0.27 16.14
CA LYS A 293 27.89 -0.79 16.93
C LYS A 293 27.35 -0.92 18.36
N HIS A 294 26.72 0.11 18.92
CA HIS A 294 26.34 0.15 20.35
C HIS A 294 24.84 0.34 20.60
N ILE A 295 24.10 0.94 19.66
CA ILE A 295 22.66 1.15 19.79
C ILE A 295 21.96 -0.21 19.96
N PHE A 296 21.01 -0.27 20.90
CA PHE A 296 20.25 -1.48 21.28
C PHE A 296 21.09 -2.67 21.79
N ARG A 297 22.35 -2.45 22.19
CA ARG A 297 23.20 -3.46 22.84
C ARG A 297 23.43 -3.10 24.31
N TYR A 298 23.60 -4.12 25.14
CA TYR A 298 23.93 -3.94 26.55
C TYR A 298 25.37 -3.42 26.69
N GLY A 299 25.52 -2.12 26.96
CA GLY A 299 26.81 -1.49 27.19
C GLY A 299 26.70 0.04 27.16
N SER A 300 27.19 0.71 28.20
CA SER A 300 27.09 2.16 28.39
C SER A 300 28.42 2.88 28.13
N ARG A 301 29.24 2.37 27.20
CA ARG A 301 30.49 3.07 26.85
C ARG A 301 30.14 4.36 26.11
N PRO A 302 30.61 5.53 26.57
CA PRO A 302 30.43 6.77 25.83
C PRO A 302 31.34 6.79 24.59
N TYR A 303 30.90 7.47 23.53
CA TYR A 303 31.75 7.70 22.37
C TYR A 303 32.94 8.57 22.78
N THR A 304 34.16 8.04 22.62
CA THR A 304 35.41 8.79 22.77
C THR A 304 36.10 8.87 21.41
N ARG A 305 36.41 10.10 20.98
CA ARG A 305 37.16 10.31 19.73
C ARG A 305 38.60 9.84 19.95
N LEU A 306 38.94 8.65 19.43
CA LEU A 306 40.32 8.16 19.46
C LEU A 306 41.19 9.04 18.53
N GLY A 307 42.16 9.75 19.11
CA GLY A 307 43.31 10.30 18.37
C GLY A 307 43.41 11.81 18.17
N LYS A 308 43.24 12.64 19.21
CA LYS A 308 43.77 14.02 19.20
C LYS A 308 44.44 14.40 20.53
N ASP A 309 45.51 15.18 20.39
CA ASP A 309 46.43 15.70 21.41
C ASP A 309 45.70 16.21 22.67
N PRO A 310 46.21 15.97 23.90
CA PRO A 310 45.63 16.48 25.15
C PRO A 310 45.53 18.01 25.24
N ALA A 311 46.11 18.73 24.26
CA ALA A 311 46.12 20.19 24.18
C ALA A 311 44.83 20.80 23.59
N GLU A 312 43.99 20.04 22.87
CA GLU A 312 42.65 20.48 22.52
C GLU A 312 41.70 20.16 23.69
N GLY A 313 41.44 21.15 24.56
CA GLY A 313 40.58 21.01 25.74
C GLY A 313 39.14 20.53 25.45
N GLU A 314 38.22 20.63 26.42
CA GLU A 314 36.86 20.04 26.38
C GLU A 314 36.07 20.28 25.08
N LYS A 315 36.34 21.37 24.34
CA LYS A 315 35.74 21.70 23.04
C LYS A 315 36.03 20.69 21.91
N GLY A 316 37.10 19.90 22.00
CA GLY A 316 37.46 18.87 20.98
C GLY A 316 36.67 17.56 21.08
N ARG A 317 35.84 17.40 22.13
CA ARG A 317 35.10 16.16 22.43
C ARG A 317 33.71 16.06 21.79
N HIS A 318 33.18 17.15 21.24
CA HIS A 318 31.84 17.14 20.66
C HIS A 318 31.85 16.50 19.27
N GLN A 319 30.99 15.50 19.06
CA GLN A 319 30.67 15.00 17.74
C GLN A 319 29.67 15.96 17.06
N HIS A 320 29.71 16.05 15.73
CA HIS A 320 28.89 16.99 14.95
C HIS A 320 27.95 16.28 13.95
N SER A 321 27.66 15.00 14.17
CA SER A 321 26.90 14.18 13.21
C SER A 321 25.54 13.73 13.72
N VAL A 322 25.35 13.66 15.03
CA VAL A 322 24.12 13.22 15.69
C VAL A 322 23.65 14.34 16.61
N PHE A 323 22.40 14.74 16.51
CA PHE A 323 21.83 15.80 17.35
C PHE A 323 20.51 15.31 17.94
N ILE A 324 20.24 15.69 19.18
CA ILE A 324 18.94 15.49 19.83
C ILE A 324 18.39 16.89 20.08
N GLN A 325 17.18 17.13 19.58
CA GLN A 325 16.49 18.40 19.73
C GLN A 325 15.10 18.13 20.30
N ALA A 326 14.68 18.99 21.23
CA ALA A 326 13.33 18.96 21.79
C ALA A 326 12.56 20.18 21.26
N CYS A 327 11.33 19.95 20.81
CA CYS A 327 10.42 20.97 20.29
C CYS A 327 9.10 20.91 21.06
N LEU A 328 8.30 21.98 21.07
CA LEU A 328 7.05 22.01 21.85
C LEU A 328 5.94 21.15 21.24
N ASN A 329 5.93 21.03 19.91
CA ASN A 329 4.92 20.30 19.15
C ASN A 329 5.46 19.85 17.78
N PRO A 330 4.77 18.91 17.10
CA PRO A 330 5.16 18.41 15.77
C PRO A 330 5.30 19.50 14.69
N GLY A 331 4.52 20.58 14.79
CA GLY A 331 4.58 21.69 13.85
C GLY A 331 5.92 22.44 13.94
N GLU A 332 6.32 22.81 15.15
CA GLU A 332 7.62 23.45 15.41
C GLU A 332 8.78 22.53 15.07
N GLU A 333 8.69 21.24 15.39
CA GLU A 333 9.71 20.26 15.02
C GLU A 333 9.93 20.21 13.49
N MET A 334 8.85 20.22 12.71
CA MET A 334 8.95 20.25 11.26
C MET A 334 9.49 21.58 10.72
N GLU A 335 9.17 22.72 11.35
CA GLU A 335 9.77 24.01 10.97
C GLU A 335 11.28 24.03 11.24
N GLU A 336 11.73 23.49 12.37
CA GLU A 336 13.15 23.37 12.72
C GLU A 336 13.89 22.44 11.75
N ILE A 337 13.31 21.30 11.41
CA ILE A 337 13.84 20.37 10.40
C ILE A 337 13.95 21.09 9.04
N ALA A 338 12.90 21.80 8.61
CA ALA A 338 12.90 22.54 7.35
C ALA A 338 13.99 23.63 7.33
N ALA A 339 14.12 24.41 8.41
CA ALA A 339 15.15 25.42 8.56
C ALA A 339 16.56 24.80 8.49
N ARG A 340 16.78 23.67 9.15
CA ARG A 340 18.06 22.95 9.15
C ARG A 340 18.42 22.43 7.76
N ILE A 341 17.49 21.76 7.06
CA ILE A 341 17.70 21.28 5.70
C ILE A 341 18.04 22.45 4.78
N ARG A 342 17.26 23.55 4.83
CA ARG A 342 17.51 24.73 4.00
C ARG A 342 18.88 25.35 4.28
N SER A 343 19.31 25.39 5.53
CA SER A 343 20.64 25.86 5.92
C SER A 343 21.75 25.00 5.32
N LEU A 344 21.65 23.68 5.44
CA LEU A 344 22.63 22.72 4.91
C LEU A 344 22.73 22.79 3.38
N VAL A 345 21.59 22.90 2.69
CA VAL A 345 21.57 23.08 1.22
C VAL A 345 22.23 24.40 0.82
N ARG A 346 21.95 25.50 1.52
CA ARG A 346 22.48 26.83 1.16
C ARG A 346 23.95 27.03 1.52
N ARG A 347 24.42 26.46 2.63
CA ARG A 347 25.75 26.76 3.21
C ARG A 347 26.76 25.64 3.00
N GLU A 348 26.32 24.38 2.97
CA GLU A 348 27.20 23.22 2.95
C GLU A 348 27.11 22.42 1.64
N GLY A 349 26.31 22.90 0.66
CA GLY A 349 26.27 22.35 -0.70
C GLY A 349 25.49 21.03 -0.84
N TYR A 350 24.72 20.64 0.18
CA TYR A 350 23.83 19.48 0.10
C TYR A 350 22.71 19.68 -0.91
N ARG A 351 22.15 18.58 -1.41
CA ARG A 351 20.95 18.57 -2.26
C ARG A 351 19.76 18.05 -1.46
N TYR A 352 18.55 18.46 -1.81
CA TYR A 352 17.33 18.01 -1.10
C TYR A 352 17.16 16.49 -1.05
N ARG A 353 17.59 15.79 -2.11
CA ARG A 353 17.57 14.32 -2.18
C ARG A 353 18.52 13.60 -1.21
N ASP A 354 19.42 14.34 -0.56
CA ASP A 354 20.37 13.79 0.41
C ASP A 354 19.73 13.70 1.82
N PHE A 355 18.52 14.24 2.00
CA PHE A 355 17.78 14.24 3.25
C PHE A 355 16.63 13.24 3.22
N ALA A 356 16.43 12.56 4.34
CA ALA A 356 15.24 11.77 4.62
C ALA A 356 14.72 12.16 6.01
N VAL A 357 13.40 12.36 6.12
CA VAL A 357 12.71 12.59 7.40
C VAL A 357 11.84 11.38 7.65
N ILE A 358 12.03 10.73 8.80
CA ILE A 358 11.38 9.48 9.16
C ILE A 358 10.55 9.74 10.42
N THR A 359 9.27 9.40 10.35
CA THR A 359 8.32 9.53 11.47
C THR A 359 7.66 8.18 11.74
N GLY A 360 7.33 7.92 13.01
CA GLY A 360 6.48 6.80 13.40
C GLY A 360 4.98 7.08 13.25
N ASP A 361 4.60 8.33 13.02
CA ASP A 361 3.21 8.78 12.89
C ASP A 361 3.08 9.73 11.69
N MET A 362 2.64 9.18 10.55
CA MET A 362 2.48 9.95 9.32
C MET A 362 1.24 10.85 9.36
N GLU A 363 0.19 10.48 10.10
CA GLU A 363 -1.06 11.25 10.18
C GLU A 363 -0.82 12.61 10.84
N VAL A 364 0.01 12.63 11.89
CA VAL A 364 0.38 13.86 12.59
C VAL A 364 1.39 14.69 11.80
N TYR A 365 2.45 14.05 11.29
CA TYR A 365 3.59 14.78 10.73
C TYR A 365 3.45 15.14 9.25
N ALA A 366 2.69 14.40 8.43
CA ALA A 366 2.59 14.71 7.00
C ALA A 366 1.95 16.09 6.73
N PRO A 367 0.84 16.49 7.38
CA PRO A 367 0.29 17.84 7.21
C PRO A 367 1.24 18.93 7.71
N ALA A 368 1.96 18.68 8.81
CA ALA A 368 2.95 19.61 9.36
C ALA A 368 4.15 19.77 8.41
N ALA A 369 4.66 18.67 7.88
CA ALA A 369 5.74 18.65 6.89
C ALA A 369 5.34 19.36 5.61
N GLY A 370 4.13 19.11 5.09
CA GLY A 370 3.60 19.79 3.91
C GLY A 370 3.60 21.32 4.07
N ARG A 371 3.10 21.83 5.21
CA ARG A 371 3.11 23.28 5.51
C ARG A 371 4.52 23.84 5.67
N ALA A 372 5.36 23.17 6.46
CA ALA A 372 6.73 23.63 6.73
C ALA A 372 7.58 23.62 5.46
N PHE A 373 7.60 22.53 4.70
CA PHE A 373 8.38 22.45 3.47
C PHE A 373 7.89 23.40 2.38
N ALA A 374 6.57 23.61 2.25
CA ALA A 374 6.04 24.66 1.37
C ALA A 374 6.54 26.06 1.78
N LYS A 375 6.45 26.41 3.07
CA LYS A 375 6.93 27.69 3.64
C LYS A 375 8.42 27.93 3.36
N TYR A 376 9.25 26.89 3.42
CA TYR A 376 10.70 26.98 3.19
C TYR A 376 11.13 26.72 1.73
N GLY A 377 10.18 26.46 0.82
CA GLY A 377 10.46 26.14 -0.59
C GLY A 377 11.27 24.85 -0.77
N ILE A 378 10.99 23.84 0.05
CA ILE A 378 11.65 22.53 0.03
C ILE A 378 10.77 21.56 -0.76
N PRO A 379 11.25 20.99 -1.88
CA PRO A 379 10.54 19.93 -2.56
C PRO A 379 10.60 18.66 -1.70
N CYS A 380 9.46 18.03 -1.47
CA CYS A 380 9.38 16.80 -0.68
C CYS A 380 8.50 15.75 -1.36
N PHE A 381 8.82 14.48 -1.10
CA PHE A 381 7.96 13.35 -1.41
C PHE A 381 7.45 12.78 -0.08
N LEU A 382 6.13 12.73 0.08
CA LEU A 382 5.50 12.11 1.24
C LEU A 382 5.10 10.68 0.84
N ASP A 383 5.64 9.68 1.54
CA ASP A 383 5.32 8.27 1.32
C ASP A 383 3.97 7.89 1.95
N GLN A 384 2.92 8.59 1.54
CA GLN A 384 1.54 8.33 1.94
C GLN A 384 0.63 8.29 0.71
N LYS A 385 -0.34 7.39 0.73
CA LYS A 385 -1.42 7.41 -0.27
C LYS A 385 -2.28 8.64 0.00
N GLN A 386 -2.49 9.47 -1.01
CA GLN A 386 -3.47 10.56 -0.90
C GLN A 386 -4.88 9.97 -0.86
N SER A 387 -5.70 10.43 0.08
CA SER A 387 -7.09 10.03 0.16
C SER A 387 -7.88 10.67 -0.97
N LEU A 388 -8.48 9.84 -1.83
CA LEU A 388 -9.36 10.28 -2.91
C LEU A 388 -10.79 10.58 -2.43
N LEU A 389 -11.08 10.44 -1.13
CA LEU A 389 -12.42 10.70 -0.59
C LEU A 389 -12.87 12.15 -0.79
N LEU A 390 -11.92 13.08 -0.87
CA LEU A 390 -12.20 14.50 -1.11
C LEU A 390 -12.21 14.85 -2.61
N ASN A 391 -11.97 13.89 -3.49
CA ASN A 391 -12.07 14.12 -4.92
C ASN A 391 -13.55 14.38 -5.29
N PRO A 392 -13.85 15.45 -6.04
CA PRO A 392 -15.23 15.81 -6.38
C PRO A 392 -16.03 14.70 -7.06
N PHE A 393 -15.39 13.86 -7.88
CA PHE A 393 -16.08 12.75 -8.55
C PHE A 393 -16.47 11.63 -7.58
N VAL A 394 -15.56 11.29 -6.66
CA VAL A 394 -15.85 10.28 -5.63
C VAL A 394 -16.97 10.76 -4.72
N GLU A 395 -16.93 12.04 -4.32
CA GLU A 395 -17.97 12.62 -3.49
C GLU A 395 -19.31 12.74 -4.24
N TYR A 396 -19.29 13.09 -5.52
CA TYR A 396 -20.47 13.11 -6.38
C TYR A 396 -21.17 11.74 -6.43
N ILE A 397 -20.41 10.65 -6.59
CA ILE A 397 -20.97 9.28 -6.59
C ILE A 397 -21.58 8.96 -5.22
N ARG A 398 -20.84 9.18 -4.13
CA ARG A 398 -21.29 8.88 -2.76
C ARG A 398 -22.56 9.65 -2.43
N ALA A 399 -22.57 10.96 -2.70
CA ALA A 399 -23.71 11.82 -2.47
C ALA A 399 -24.92 11.43 -3.33
N SER A 400 -24.70 11.00 -4.58
CA SER A 400 -25.78 10.51 -5.45
C SER A 400 -26.40 9.21 -4.91
N VAL A 401 -25.60 8.26 -4.43
CA VAL A 401 -26.12 7.04 -3.79
C VAL A 401 -26.89 7.39 -2.52
N ASP A 402 -26.36 8.30 -1.68
CA ASP A 402 -27.06 8.77 -0.48
C ASP A 402 -28.38 9.47 -0.83
N MET A 403 -28.47 10.21 -1.93
CA MET A 403 -29.73 10.80 -2.40
C MET A 403 -30.79 9.72 -2.65
N ALA A 404 -30.42 8.59 -3.23
CA ALA A 404 -31.36 7.48 -3.45
C ALA A 404 -31.79 6.82 -2.13
N VAL A 405 -30.82 6.58 -1.22
CA VAL A 405 -31.03 5.90 0.08
C VAL A 405 -31.80 6.77 1.07
N GLU A 406 -31.43 8.03 1.23
CA GLU A 406 -32.02 9.00 2.15
C GLU A 406 -33.24 9.72 1.57
N ASN A 407 -33.70 9.29 0.40
CA ASN A 407 -34.85 9.85 -0.29
C ASN A 407 -34.72 11.36 -0.54
N PHE A 408 -33.61 11.81 -1.11
CA PHE A 408 -33.36 13.20 -1.50
C PHE A 408 -33.47 14.14 -0.29
N SER A 409 -32.69 13.81 0.75
CA SER A 409 -32.45 14.70 1.89
C SER A 409 -31.77 15.98 1.40
N TYR A 410 -31.94 17.09 2.11
CA TYR A 410 -31.28 18.36 1.77
C TYR A 410 -29.75 18.17 1.70
N GLU A 411 -29.16 17.52 2.72
CA GLU A 411 -27.71 17.32 2.79
C GLU A 411 -27.20 16.50 1.61
N SER A 412 -27.83 15.37 1.26
CA SER A 412 -27.38 14.54 0.14
C SER A 412 -27.44 15.26 -1.21
N VAL A 413 -28.51 16.01 -1.47
CA VAL A 413 -28.68 16.76 -2.73
C VAL A 413 -27.64 17.86 -2.87
N PHE A 414 -27.49 18.72 -1.86
CA PHE A 414 -26.55 19.85 -1.96
C PHE A 414 -25.10 19.43 -1.85
N ARG A 415 -24.78 18.36 -1.12
CA ARG A 415 -23.44 17.76 -1.14
C ARG A 415 -23.06 17.28 -2.54
N MET A 416 -24.00 16.66 -3.26
CA MET A 416 -23.81 16.26 -4.66
C MET A 416 -23.65 17.47 -5.58
N LEU A 417 -24.55 18.45 -5.51
CA LEU A 417 -24.51 19.64 -6.37
C LEU A 417 -23.22 20.47 -6.18
N ARG A 418 -22.77 20.62 -4.92
CA ARG A 418 -21.55 21.36 -4.57
C ARG A 418 -20.26 20.66 -5.01
N CYS A 419 -20.33 19.43 -5.54
CA CYS A 419 -19.18 18.81 -6.20
C CYS A 419 -18.82 19.52 -7.53
N GLY A 420 -19.68 20.40 -8.05
CA GLY A 420 -19.42 21.17 -9.28
C GLY A 420 -19.46 20.34 -10.57
N LEU A 421 -19.98 19.11 -10.48
CA LEU A 421 -20.11 18.20 -11.62
C LEU A 421 -21.54 18.16 -12.18
N ALA A 422 -22.52 18.72 -11.48
CA ALA A 422 -23.84 18.99 -12.03
C ALA A 422 -23.75 20.17 -13.00
N ASP A 423 -24.43 20.11 -14.14
CA ASP A 423 -24.47 21.19 -15.15
C ASP A 423 -25.34 22.37 -14.65
N VAL A 424 -24.95 22.99 -13.53
CA VAL A 424 -25.66 24.09 -12.87
C VAL A 424 -24.65 25.19 -12.56
N GLU A 425 -24.96 26.40 -13.00
CA GLU A 425 -24.15 27.58 -12.68
C GLU A 425 -24.19 27.89 -11.19
N GLU A 426 -23.08 28.40 -10.64
CA GLU A 426 -22.91 28.63 -9.19
C GLU A 426 -23.98 29.59 -8.62
N GLU A 427 -24.28 30.68 -9.33
CA GLU A 427 -25.33 31.63 -8.93
C GLU A 427 -26.73 31.01 -8.95
N ALA A 428 -27.01 30.14 -9.92
CA ALA A 428 -28.27 29.41 -10.00
C ALA A 428 -28.38 28.36 -8.88
N LEU A 429 -27.27 27.70 -8.53
CA LEU A 429 -27.19 26.75 -7.43
C LEU A 429 -27.44 27.43 -6.07
N ASP A 430 -26.84 28.59 -5.83
CA ASP A 430 -27.04 29.35 -4.59
C ASP A 430 -28.51 29.79 -4.43
N ARG A 431 -29.14 30.27 -5.51
CA ARG A 431 -30.59 30.59 -5.53
C ARG A 431 -31.44 29.36 -5.28
N LEU A 432 -31.12 28.24 -5.92
CA LEU A 432 -31.79 26.95 -5.72
C LEU A 432 -31.70 26.50 -4.26
N GLU A 433 -30.54 26.65 -3.63
CA GLU A 433 -30.30 26.29 -2.24
C GLU A 433 -31.14 27.13 -1.27
N ASN A 434 -31.11 28.45 -1.44
CA ASN A 434 -31.90 29.37 -0.64
C ASN A 434 -33.40 29.05 -0.72
N TYR A 435 -33.90 28.78 -1.93
CA TYR A 435 -35.29 28.40 -2.14
C TYR A 435 -35.64 27.07 -1.44
N VAL A 436 -34.81 26.03 -1.59
CA VAL A 436 -35.04 24.72 -0.96
C VAL A 436 -35.06 24.84 0.57
N ILE A 437 -34.15 25.62 1.15
CA ILE A 437 -34.11 25.90 2.60
C ILE A 437 -35.36 26.65 3.04
N ALA A 438 -35.70 27.75 2.36
CA ALA A 438 -36.83 28.61 2.71
C ALA A 438 -38.18 27.88 2.63
N ARG A 439 -38.31 26.94 1.67
CA ARG A 439 -39.53 26.16 1.45
C ARG A 439 -39.53 24.80 2.16
N GLY A 440 -38.41 24.41 2.78
CA GLY A 440 -38.26 23.12 3.47
C GLY A 440 -38.42 21.91 2.54
N ILE A 441 -37.91 22.02 1.30
CA ILE A 441 -38.08 20.97 0.27
C ILE A 441 -37.18 19.78 0.60
N ARG A 442 -37.80 18.63 0.83
CA ARG A 442 -37.15 17.35 1.15
C ARG A 442 -37.98 16.22 0.58
N GLY A 443 -37.34 15.12 0.20
CA GLY A 443 -38.08 14.00 -0.38
C GLY A 443 -38.20 14.11 -1.88
N LEU A 444 -38.00 12.99 -2.59
CA LEU A 444 -38.11 12.96 -4.05
C LEU A 444 -39.45 13.51 -4.57
N ALA A 445 -40.55 13.26 -3.85
CA ALA A 445 -41.88 13.76 -4.22
C ALA A 445 -41.93 15.30 -4.28
N LYS A 446 -41.32 16.00 -3.32
CA LYS A 446 -41.29 17.47 -3.28
C LYS A 446 -40.40 18.08 -4.35
N TRP A 447 -39.38 17.35 -4.78
CA TRP A 447 -38.57 17.74 -5.93
C TRP A 447 -39.35 17.60 -7.24
N GLN A 448 -40.18 16.57 -7.39
CA GLN A 448 -41.01 16.38 -8.58
C GLN A 448 -42.19 17.35 -8.69
N GLU A 449 -42.71 17.88 -7.58
CA GLU A 449 -43.78 18.87 -7.57
C GLU A 449 -43.36 20.16 -8.30
N GLU A 450 -44.30 20.78 -9.01
CA GLU A 450 -44.11 22.13 -9.57
C GLU A 450 -44.01 23.16 -8.43
N TRP A 451 -42.97 23.97 -8.45
CA TRP A 451 -42.73 24.97 -7.41
C TRP A 451 -43.40 26.27 -7.82
N VAL A 452 -44.34 26.77 -7.02
CA VAL A 452 -45.16 27.95 -7.38
C VAL A 452 -45.12 29.07 -6.34
N ARG A 453 -44.45 28.84 -5.20
CA ARG A 453 -44.50 29.74 -4.05
C ARG A 453 -43.18 30.46 -3.87
N SER A 454 -43.15 31.77 -4.08
CA SER A 454 -42.01 32.61 -3.70
C SER A 454 -41.81 32.65 -2.17
N TYR A 455 -40.65 33.12 -1.73
CA TYR A 455 -40.41 33.55 -0.35
C TYR A 455 -40.08 35.05 -0.31
N ARG A 456 -40.09 35.66 0.89
CA ARG A 456 -40.08 37.12 1.06
C ARG A 456 -38.86 37.75 0.37
N GLY A 457 -39.09 38.54 -0.67
CA GLY A 457 -38.08 39.38 -1.34
C GLY A 457 -37.66 38.94 -2.74
N GLU A 458 -38.13 37.77 -3.23
CA GLU A 458 -37.80 37.26 -4.58
C GLU A 458 -38.80 37.67 -5.66
N ASP A 459 -38.32 37.75 -6.90
CA ASP A 459 -39.15 37.97 -8.10
C ASP A 459 -39.89 36.66 -8.45
N PRO A 460 -41.22 36.67 -8.65
CA PRO A 460 -41.96 35.52 -9.16
C PRO A 460 -41.38 34.86 -10.41
N GLN A 461 -40.60 35.58 -11.25
CA GLN A 461 -39.88 35.01 -12.38
C GLN A 461 -38.74 34.07 -11.99
N GLU A 462 -38.10 34.28 -10.83
CA GLU A 462 -36.99 33.42 -10.36
C GLU A 462 -37.46 31.99 -10.10
N VAL A 463 -38.69 31.80 -9.61
CA VAL A 463 -39.26 30.47 -9.39
C VAL A 463 -39.41 29.69 -10.71
N VAL A 464 -39.65 30.38 -11.82
CA VAL A 464 -39.74 29.75 -13.15
C VAL A 464 -38.35 29.26 -13.59
N GLU A 465 -37.31 30.09 -13.44
CA GLU A 465 -35.92 29.72 -13.73
C GLU A 465 -35.48 28.53 -12.86
N LEU A 466 -35.78 28.56 -11.57
CA LEU A 466 -35.47 27.47 -10.64
C LEU A 466 -36.17 26.17 -11.03
N ASN A 467 -37.41 26.22 -11.52
CA ASN A 467 -38.09 25.03 -12.04
C ASN A 467 -37.42 24.46 -13.30
N GLN A 468 -36.84 25.31 -14.16
CA GLN A 468 -36.10 24.85 -15.34
C GLN A 468 -34.81 24.14 -14.94
N VAL A 469 -34.03 24.73 -14.03
CA VAL A 469 -32.82 24.09 -13.46
C VAL A 469 -33.17 22.76 -12.80
N LYS A 470 -34.22 22.75 -11.97
CA LYS A 470 -34.73 21.54 -11.31
C LYS A 470 -35.16 20.48 -12.32
N ALA A 471 -35.83 20.85 -13.41
CA ALA A 471 -36.28 19.91 -14.43
C ALA A 471 -35.09 19.20 -15.11
N GLY A 472 -34.03 19.95 -15.47
CA GLY A 472 -32.81 19.37 -16.04
C GLY A 472 -32.07 18.44 -15.07
N LEU A 473 -32.08 18.77 -13.77
CA LEU A 473 -31.54 17.90 -12.72
C LEU A 473 -32.35 16.61 -12.59
N LEU A 474 -33.69 16.71 -12.55
CA LEU A 474 -34.59 15.56 -12.41
C LEU A 474 -34.54 14.60 -13.60
N GLU A 475 -34.33 15.11 -14.82
CA GLU A 475 -34.17 14.29 -16.02
C GLU A 475 -33.05 13.26 -15.85
N ASN A 476 -31.94 13.68 -15.22
CA ASN A 476 -30.81 12.80 -14.91
C ASN A 476 -31.02 11.98 -13.63
N TRP A 477 -31.63 12.56 -12.59
CA TRP A 477 -31.75 11.89 -11.28
C TRP A 477 -32.84 10.81 -11.23
N LEU A 478 -33.95 10.98 -11.95
CA LEU A 478 -35.11 10.10 -11.82
C LEU A 478 -34.83 8.66 -12.29
N PRO A 479 -34.24 8.43 -13.49
CA PRO A 479 -33.93 7.07 -13.94
C PRO A 479 -33.00 6.35 -12.95
N PHE A 480 -31.96 7.04 -12.50
CA PHE A 480 -31.01 6.53 -11.51
C PHE A 480 -31.69 6.17 -10.19
N ALA A 481 -32.47 7.09 -9.61
CA ALA A 481 -33.14 6.88 -8.33
C ALA A 481 -34.19 5.76 -8.38
N GLN A 482 -34.86 5.58 -9.52
CA GLN A 482 -35.81 4.48 -9.72
C GLN A 482 -35.10 3.14 -9.80
N ALA A 483 -34.02 3.04 -10.59
CA ALA A 483 -33.23 1.82 -10.70
C ALA A 483 -32.61 1.42 -9.35
N MET A 484 -32.09 2.39 -8.59
CA MET A 484 -31.51 2.16 -7.25
C MET A 484 -32.52 1.72 -6.18
N LYS A 485 -33.83 1.90 -6.41
CA LYS A 485 -34.91 1.49 -5.49
C LYS A 485 -35.64 0.21 -5.92
N ALA A 486 -35.23 -0.41 -7.03
CA ALA A 486 -35.85 -1.62 -7.53
C ALA A 486 -35.61 -2.80 -6.58
N LYS A 487 -36.68 -3.45 -6.09
CA LYS A 487 -36.60 -4.46 -5.01
C LYS A 487 -35.87 -5.74 -5.39
N ASP A 488 -35.93 -6.14 -6.67
CA ASP A 488 -35.36 -7.39 -7.18
C ASP A 488 -34.17 -7.15 -8.12
N ALA A 489 -33.56 -5.97 -8.05
CA ALA A 489 -32.39 -5.64 -8.87
C ALA A 489 -31.14 -6.39 -8.39
N SER A 490 -30.41 -6.96 -9.34
CA SER A 490 -29.10 -7.55 -9.10
C SER A 490 -28.03 -6.48 -8.86
N VAL A 491 -26.87 -6.90 -8.36
CA VAL A 491 -25.72 -6.02 -8.23
C VAL A 491 -25.30 -5.41 -9.58
N ARG A 492 -25.39 -6.20 -10.66
CA ARG A 492 -25.19 -5.73 -12.03
C ARG A 492 -26.15 -4.61 -12.43
N ASP A 493 -27.42 -4.71 -12.06
CA ASP A 493 -28.40 -3.68 -12.41
C ASP A 493 -28.11 -2.35 -11.70
N TYR A 494 -27.70 -2.39 -10.43
CA TYR A 494 -27.29 -1.19 -9.69
C TYR A 494 -26.00 -0.57 -10.25
N ALA A 495 -25.00 -1.40 -10.56
CA ALA A 495 -23.75 -0.93 -11.16
C ALA A 495 -23.99 -0.27 -12.51
N ARG A 496 -24.86 -0.88 -13.33
CA ARG A 496 -25.29 -0.33 -14.62
C ARG A 496 -26.02 1.00 -14.46
N ALA A 497 -26.96 1.10 -13.52
CA ALA A 497 -27.68 2.35 -13.27
C ALA A 497 -26.73 3.49 -12.86
N LEU A 498 -25.73 3.19 -12.02
CA LEU A 498 -24.71 4.17 -11.64
C LEU A 498 -23.81 4.55 -12.82
N TYR A 499 -23.41 3.58 -13.66
CA TYR A 499 -22.65 3.84 -14.88
C TYR A 499 -23.43 4.75 -15.85
N GLU A 500 -24.69 4.43 -16.14
CA GLU A 500 -25.57 5.20 -17.01
C GLU A 500 -25.78 6.63 -16.47
N TYR A 501 -25.90 6.78 -15.15
CA TYR A 501 -25.98 8.08 -14.49
C TYR A 501 -24.70 8.92 -14.66
N ILE A 502 -23.52 8.31 -14.48
CA ILE A 502 -22.23 8.96 -14.69
C ILE A 502 -22.03 9.34 -16.17
N ALA A 503 -22.40 8.46 -17.09
CA ALA A 503 -22.29 8.68 -18.53
C ALA A 503 -23.25 9.77 -19.00
N GLY A 504 -24.52 9.73 -18.57
CA GLY A 504 -25.53 10.74 -18.88
C GLY A 504 -25.15 12.14 -18.38
N GLY A 505 -24.50 12.21 -17.20
CA GLY A 505 -23.94 13.45 -16.66
C GLY A 505 -22.67 13.96 -17.37
N ARG A 506 -22.16 13.25 -18.39
CA ARG A 506 -20.91 13.55 -19.13
C ARG A 506 -19.72 13.79 -18.21
N ILE A 507 -19.64 13.03 -17.12
CA ILE A 507 -18.65 13.26 -16.07
C ILE A 507 -17.22 13.05 -16.57
N GLN A 508 -17.01 12.10 -17.48
CA GLN A 508 -15.68 11.86 -18.08
C GLN A 508 -15.14 13.10 -18.80
N GLU A 509 -15.99 13.80 -19.56
CA GLU A 509 -15.61 15.02 -20.28
C GLU A 509 -15.26 16.15 -19.31
N LYS A 510 -16.05 16.33 -18.25
CA LYS A 510 -15.82 17.33 -17.21
C LYS A 510 -14.51 17.09 -16.45
N LEU A 511 -14.22 15.84 -16.10
CA LEU A 511 -12.96 15.49 -15.45
C LEU A 511 -11.76 15.73 -16.36
N LYS A 512 -11.90 15.48 -17.66
CA LYS A 512 -10.86 15.80 -18.65
C LYS A 512 -10.62 17.31 -18.77
N GLN A 513 -11.67 18.13 -18.73
CA GLN A 513 -11.52 19.59 -18.73
C GLN A 513 -10.77 20.09 -17.48
N LEU A 514 -11.08 19.53 -16.31
CA LEU A 514 -10.37 19.84 -15.06
C LEU A 514 -8.91 19.37 -15.10
N GLU A 515 -8.64 18.19 -15.67
CA GLU A 515 -7.27 17.70 -15.91
C GLU A 515 -6.48 18.70 -16.77
N GLU A 516 -7.04 19.16 -17.88
CA GLU A 516 -6.41 20.13 -18.77
C GLU A 516 -6.20 21.49 -18.09
N GLN A 517 -7.11 21.91 -17.21
CA GLN A 517 -6.96 23.12 -16.41
C GLN A 517 -5.78 23.00 -15.43
N PHE A 518 -5.71 21.92 -14.63
CA PHE A 518 -4.60 21.72 -13.69
C PHE A 518 -3.25 21.60 -14.41
N ALA A 519 -3.22 21.02 -15.62
CA ALA A 519 -2.03 21.00 -16.46
C ALA A 519 -1.56 22.42 -16.83
N ARG A 520 -2.49 23.33 -17.17
CA ARG A 520 -2.17 24.75 -17.48
C ARG A 520 -1.69 25.52 -16.26
N GLU A 521 -2.22 25.20 -15.08
CA GLU A 521 -1.81 25.78 -13.79
C GLU A 521 -0.47 25.22 -13.27
N GLY A 522 0.03 24.14 -13.87
CA GLY A 522 1.26 23.47 -13.46
C GLY A 522 1.10 22.54 -12.24
N ASP A 523 -0.13 22.23 -11.83
CA ASP A 523 -0.42 21.27 -10.76
C ASP A 523 -0.44 19.84 -11.31
N LEU A 524 0.76 19.28 -11.48
CA LEU A 524 0.96 17.91 -11.98
C LEU A 524 0.35 16.85 -11.04
N SER A 525 0.19 17.13 -9.75
CA SER A 525 -0.38 16.19 -8.78
C SER A 525 -1.86 16.01 -9.05
N ARG A 526 -2.62 17.12 -9.11
CA ARG A 526 -4.05 17.10 -9.40
C ARG A 526 -4.33 16.66 -10.84
N GLN A 527 -3.53 17.09 -11.81
CA GLN A 527 -3.65 16.60 -13.18
C GLN A 527 -3.62 15.05 -13.20
N LYS A 528 -2.63 14.44 -12.56
CA LYS A 528 -2.50 12.99 -12.50
C LYS A 528 -3.69 12.35 -11.78
N GLU A 529 -4.13 12.91 -10.66
CA GLU A 529 -5.30 12.44 -9.92
C GLU A 529 -6.54 12.36 -10.81
N TYR A 530 -6.87 13.44 -11.52
CA TYR A 530 -8.06 13.52 -12.39
C TYR A 530 -7.96 12.63 -13.62
N SER A 531 -6.75 12.43 -14.16
CA SER A 531 -6.53 11.48 -15.27
C SER A 531 -6.79 10.02 -14.86
N GLN A 532 -6.61 9.68 -13.57
CA GLN A 532 -6.69 8.31 -13.07
C GLN A 532 -8.04 7.98 -12.43
N ILE A 533 -8.76 8.97 -11.89
CA ILE A 533 -9.93 8.70 -11.05
C ILE A 533 -11.08 8.04 -11.81
N TYR A 534 -11.35 8.45 -13.05
CA TYR A 534 -12.45 7.88 -13.84
C TYR A 534 -12.20 6.39 -14.17
N PRO A 535 -11.05 6.00 -14.76
CA PRO A 535 -10.71 4.59 -14.96
C PRO A 535 -10.81 3.74 -13.68
N LEU A 536 -10.33 4.27 -12.53
CA LEU A 536 -10.37 3.55 -11.25
C LEU A 536 -11.81 3.27 -10.78
N VAL A 537 -12.72 4.23 -10.96
CA VAL A 537 -14.14 4.02 -10.61
C VAL A 537 -14.78 3.01 -11.55
N MET A 538 -14.50 3.06 -12.85
CA MET A 538 -15.05 2.10 -13.81
C MET A 538 -14.58 0.68 -13.51
N ASP A 539 -13.27 0.50 -13.27
CA ASP A 539 -12.69 -0.78 -12.85
C ASP A 539 -13.31 -1.29 -11.53
N LEU A 540 -13.63 -0.40 -10.59
CA LEU A 540 -14.34 -0.77 -9.36
C LEU A 540 -15.78 -1.26 -9.64
N LEU A 541 -16.50 -0.64 -10.58
CA LEU A 541 -17.83 -1.10 -10.98
C LEU A 541 -17.78 -2.46 -11.66
N ASP A 542 -16.84 -2.65 -12.60
CA ASP A 542 -16.62 -3.94 -13.28
C ASP A 542 -16.33 -5.03 -12.25
N LYS A 543 -15.39 -4.79 -11.32
CA LYS A 543 -15.08 -5.71 -10.21
C LYS A 543 -16.28 -6.02 -9.35
N LEU A 544 -17.12 -5.03 -9.05
CA LEU A 544 -18.32 -5.22 -8.25
C LEU A 544 -19.32 -6.14 -8.96
N VAL A 545 -19.44 -6.05 -10.29
CA VAL A 545 -20.25 -6.97 -11.10
C VAL A 545 -19.60 -8.35 -11.19
N ASP A 546 -18.32 -8.44 -11.50
CA ASP A 546 -17.60 -9.71 -11.64
C ASP A 546 -17.60 -10.53 -10.36
N ILE A 547 -17.50 -9.87 -9.21
CA ILE A 547 -17.40 -10.52 -7.91
C ILE A 547 -18.78 -10.81 -7.34
N LEU A 548 -19.77 -9.93 -7.44
CA LEU A 548 -21.02 -10.05 -6.71
C LEU A 548 -22.26 -10.29 -7.57
N GLY A 549 -22.23 -9.96 -8.86
CA GLY A 549 -23.40 -9.88 -9.75
C GLY A 549 -23.47 -10.92 -10.86
#